data_AF-A0A9D1G8V2-F1
#
_entry.id   AF-A0A9D1G8V2-F1
#
_cell.length_a   1.000
_cell.length_b   1.000
_cell.length_c   1.000
_cell.angle_alpha   90.00
_cell.angle_beta   90.00
_cell.angle_gamma   90.00
#
_symmetry.space_group_name_H-M   'P 1'
#
loop_
_entity.id
_entity.type
_entity.pdbx_description
1 polymer ?
#
loop_
_entity_poly.entity_id
_entity_poly.type
_entity_poly.pdbx_seq_one_letter_code
_entity_poly.pdbx_strand_id
1 'polypeptide(L)'
;MDIIVQESGIVQMPLFYYPGYEINIYHSNQKQIVESKNIDGLVSFELKQPGNYQIRIDYVGTKARQFSFCWFYLSLIGIGVWIKTNDFNKKKIVPFSSLK
;
A
#
# COMPACT_ATOMS: atom_id res chain seq x y z
N MET A 1 7.77 -9.71 -16.53
CA MET A 1 8.03 -11.03 -17.12
C MET A 1 7.07 -11.22 -18.26
N ASP A 2 7.57 -11.49 -19.45
CA ASP A 2 6.72 -11.70 -20.63
C ASP A 2 6.59 -13.21 -20.88
N ILE A 3 5.36 -13.68 -21.03
CA ILE A 3 5.05 -15.10 -21.31
C ILE A 3 4.13 -15.20 -22.52
N ILE A 4 4.31 -16.29 -23.27
CA ILE A 4 3.47 -16.62 -24.42
C ILE A 4 2.64 -17.84 -24.04
N VAL A 5 1.33 -17.69 -24.01
CA VAL A 5 0.39 -18.75 -23.65
C VAL A 5 -0.27 -19.25 -24.93
N GLN A 6 -0.03 -20.52 -25.27
CA GLN A 6 -0.52 -21.12 -26.51
C GLN A 6 -1.96 -21.65 -26.39
N GLU A 7 -2.35 -22.08 -25.19
CA GLU A 7 -3.69 -22.59 -24.87
C GLU A 7 -4.13 -22.08 -23.49
N SER A 8 -5.44 -22.01 -23.24
CA SER A 8 -5.96 -21.63 -21.94
C SER A 8 -5.42 -22.58 -20.86
N GLY A 9 -4.84 -22.04 -19.80
CA GLY A 9 -4.13 -22.87 -18.84
C GLY A 9 -3.83 -22.16 -17.52
N ILE A 10 -3.34 -22.97 -16.58
CA ILE A 10 -2.87 -22.48 -15.28
C ILE A 10 -1.40 -22.15 -15.43
N VAL A 11 -1.06 -20.90 -15.14
CA VAL A 11 0.33 -20.48 -14.98
C VAL A 11 0.66 -20.50 -13.51
N GLN A 12 1.73 -21.21 -13.17
CA GLN A 12 2.25 -21.28 -11.81
C GLN A 12 3.58 -20.54 -11.74
N MET A 13 3.75 -19.75 -10.69
CA MET A 13 5.00 -19.09 -10.41
C MET A 13 5.45 -19.36 -8.97
N PRO A 14 6.77 -19.46 -8.73
CA PRO A 14 7.31 -19.52 -7.38
C PRO A 14 6.83 -18.31 -6.57
N LEU A 15 6.45 -18.59 -5.33
CA LEU A 15 5.77 -17.66 -4.44
C LEU A 15 6.72 -16.56 -3.96
N PHE A 16 6.90 -15.52 -4.79
CA PHE A 16 7.40 -14.22 -4.34
C PHE A 16 6.27 -13.37 -3.73
N TYR A 17 5.27 -14.00 -3.13
CA TYR A 17 4.10 -13.31 -2.57
C TYR A 17 4.34 -12.97 -1.10
N TYR A 18 4.90 -11.79 -0.87
CA TYR A 18 4.94 -11.19 0.46
C TYR A 18 3.74 -10.25 0.65
N PRO A 19 3.26 -10.04 1.89
CA PRO A 19 2.24 -9.04 2.16
C PRO A 19 2.63 -7.67 1.58
N GLY A 20 1.73 -7.08 0.80
CA GLY A 20 1.92 -5.77 0.18
C GLY A 20 2.45 -5.79 -1.26
N TYR A 21 2.65 -6.96 -1.88
CA TYR A 21 2.85 -7.08 -3.31
C TYR A 21 1.51 -7.33 -4.03
N GLU A 22 1.34 -6.72 -5.20
CA GLU A 22 0.22 -6.93 -6.13
C GLU A 22 0.76 -7.52 -7.43
N ILE A 23 0.08 -8.55 -7.94
CA ILE A 23 0.40 -9.17 -9.23
C ILE A 23 -0.53 -8.55 -10.27
N ASN A 24 0.06 -7.86 -11.23
CA ASN A 24 -0.62 -7.20 -12.33
C ASN A 24 -0.35 -7.98 -13.62
N ILE A 25 -1.40 -8.52 -14.23
CA ILE A 25 -1.31 -9.25 -15.50
C ILE A 25 -1.85 -8.37 -16.60
N TYR A 26 -1.09 -8.20 -17.68
CA TYR A 26 -1.47 -7.40 -18.84
C TYR A 26 -1.57 -8.29 -20.07
N HIS A 27 -2.65 -8.15 -20.83
CA HIS A 27 -2.84 -8.76 -22.15
C HIS A 27 -3.09 -7.65 -23.16
N SER A 28 -2.27 -7.54 -24.21
CA SER A 28 -2.39 -6.46 -25.21
C SER A 28 -2.50 -5.05 -24.59
N ASN A 29 -1.65 -4.76 -23.60
CA ASN A 29 -1.64 -3.51 -22.80
C ASN A 29 -2.87 -3.23 -21.91
N GLN A 30 -3.80 -4.18 -21.79
CA GLN A 30 -4.93 -4.07 -20.86
C GLN A 30 -4.69 -4.89 -19.60
N LYS A 31 -4.87 -4.27 -18.42
CA LYS A 31 -4.80 -4.97 -17.12
C LYS A 31 -5.96 -5.96 -17.02
N GLN A 32 -5.63 -7.23 -16.84
CA GLN A 32 -6.57 -8.30 -16.55
C GLN A 32 -6.68 -8.48 -15.04
N ILE A 33 -7.92 -8.51 -14.54
CA ILE A 33 -8.19 -8.85 -13.15
C ILE A 33 -8.31 -10.37 -13.09
N VAL A 34 -7.27 -11.04 -12.58
CA VAL A 34 -7.23 -12.49 -12.43
C VAL A 34 -7.10 -12.82 -10.96
N GLU A 35 -7.96 -13.72 -10.47
CA GLU A 35 -7.83 -14.23 -9.11
C GLU A 35 -6.60 -15.14 -9.02
N SER A 36 -5.77 -14.91 -8.00
CA SER A 36 -4.64 -15.77 -7.69
C SER A 36 -5.02 -16.74 -6.58
N LYS A 37 -4.62 -18.01 -6.74
CA LYS A 37 -4.79 -19.06 -5.73
C LYS A 37 -3.42 -19.58 -5.30
N ASN A 38 -3.30 -19.95 -4.03
CA ASN A 38 -2.15 -20.69 -3.55
C ASN A 38 -2.44 -22.19 -3.75
N ILE A 39 -1.68 -22.82 -4.63
CA ILE A 39 -1.74 -24.27 -4.88
C ILE A 39 -0.32 -24.80 -4.66
N ASP A 40 -0.16 -25.73 -3.73
CA ASP A 40 1.13 -26.35 -3.39
C ASP A 40 2.25 -25.36 -3.06
N GLY A 41 1.90 -24.22 -2.44
CA GLY A 41 2.87 -23.18 -2.10
C GLY A 41 3.33 -22.34 -3.29
N LEU A 42 2.69 -22.48 -4.46
CA LEU A 42 2.91 -21.67 -5.66
C LEU A 42 1.73 -20.72 -5.88
N VAL A 43 2.00 -19.53 -6.42
CA VAL A 43 0.93 -18.65 -6.89
C VAL A 43 0.49 -19.15 -8.25
N SER A 44 -0.78 -19.53 -8.34
CA SER A 44 -1.41 -20.05 -9.55
C SER A 44 -2.50 -19.09 -10.01
N PHE A 45 -2.52 -18.79 -11.30
CA PHE A 45 -3.57 -17.98 -11.93
C PHE A 45 -3.97 -18.63 -13.25
N GLU A 46 -5.26 -18.52 -13.57
CA GLU A 46 -5.86 -19.12 -14.76
C GLU A 46 -5.97 -18.07 -15.87
N LEU A 47 -5.34 -18.34 -17.02
CA LEU A 47 -5.39 -17.48 -18.20
C LEU A 47 -6.34 -18.11 -19.22
N LYS A 48 -7.48 -17.45 -19.45
CA LYS A 48 -8.57 -17.98 -20.29
C LYS A 48 -8.32 -17.85 -21.79
N GLN A 49 -7.41 -16.98 -22.20
CA GLN A 49 -7.15 -16.69 -23.62
C GLN A 49 -5.69 -17.01 -23.94
N PRO A 50 -5.41 -17.56 -25.14
CA PRO A 50 -4.05 -17.65 -25.63
C PRO A 50 -3.56 -16.26 -26.08
N GLY A 51 -2.27 -15.98 -25.90
CA GLY A 51 -1.69 -14.69 -26.26
C GLY A 51 -0.43 -14.33 -25.50
N ASN A 52 0.05 -13.12 -25.77
CA ASN A 52 1.23 -12.55 -25.09
C ASN A 52 0.76 -11.84 -23.82
N TYR A 53 1.25 -12.33 -22.68
CA TYR A 53 0.97 -11.73 -21.39
C TYR A 53 2.23 -11.13 -20.80
N GLN A 54 2.07 -9.95 -20.22
CA GLN A 54 3.09 -9.32 -19.39
C GLN A 54 2.64 -9.38 -17.95
N ILE A 55 3.40 -10.11 -17.12
CA ILE A 55 3.19 -10.18 -15.68
C ILE A 55 4.15 -9.22 -14.99
N ARG A 56 3.59 -8.33 -14.17
CA ARG A 56 4.31 -7.37 -13.34
C ARG A 56 3.98 -7.61 -11.87
N ILE A 57 5.01 -7.58 -11.04
CA ILE A 57 4.87 -7.73 -9.58
C ILE A 57 5.27 -6.39 -9.00
N ASP A 58 4.31 -5.66 -8.47
CA ASP A 58 4.51 -4.31 -7.92
C ASP A 58 4.36 -4.34 -6.41
N TYR A 59 5.24 -3.67 -5.68
CA TYR A 59 5.08 -3.48 -4.24
C TYR A 59 4.21 -2.26 -3.97
N VAL A 60 2.99 -2.49 -3.46
CA VAL A 60 2.00 -1.46 -3.13
C VAL A 60 1.98 -1.15 -1.62
N GLY A 61 2.58 -2.03 -0.82
CA GLY A 61 2.62 -1.92 0.64
C GLY A 61 1.46 -2.63 1.32
N THR A 62 1.68 -3.03 2.57
CA THR A 62 0.65 -3.68 3.38
C THR A 62 -0.41 -2.65 3.83
N LYS A 63 -1.63 -3.11 4.07
CA LYS A 63 -2.67 -2.28 4.71
C LYS A 63 -2.16 -1.67 6.02
N ALA A 64 -1.42 -2.45 6.82
CA ALA A 64 -0.79 -1.96 8.05
C ALA A 64 0.17 -0.79 7.81
N ARG A 65 1.00 -0.85 6.76
CA ARG A 65 1.89 0.26 6.38
C ARG A 65 1.11 1.52 5.99
N GLN A 66 0.03 1.36 5.22
CA GLN A 66 -0.83 2.49 4.82
C GLN A 66 -1.48 3.16 6.04
N PHE A 67 -2.03 2.36 6.96
CA PHE A 67 -2.59 2.88 8.22
C PHE A 67 -1.53 3.55 9.10
N SER A 68 -0.32 2.99 9.17
CA SER A 68 0.78 3.56 9.96
C SER A 68 1.14 4.96 9.48
N PHE A 69 1.18 5.21 8.17
CA PHE A 69 1.42 6.55 7.64
C PHE A 69 0.29 7.52 7.97
N CYS A 70 -0.97 7.11 7.80
CA CYS A 70 -2.11 7.96 8.19
C CYS A 70 -2.03 8.35 9.67
N TRP A 71 -1.74 7.38 10.54
CA TRP A 71 -1.58 7.62 11.97
C TRP A 71 -0.39 8.54 12.27
N PHE A 72 0.74 8.34 11.59
CA PHE A 72 1.92 9.18 11.73
C PHE A 72 1.62 10.64 11.38
N TYR A 73 0.97 10.92 10.24
CA TYR A 73 0.59 12.29 9.87
C TYR A 73 -0.41 12.91 10.86
N LEU A 74 -1.41 12.16 11.32
CA LEU A 74 -2.33 12.62 12.36
C LEU A 74 -1.61 12.97 13.66
N SER A 75 -0.61 12.18 14.05
CA SER A 75 0.17 12.44 15.26
C SER A 75 0.95 13.76 15.16
N LEU A 76 1.54 14.07 13.99
CA LEU A 76 2.26 15.33 13.77
C LEU A 76 1.33 16.55 13.86
N ILE A 77 0.12 16.44 13.30
CA ILE A 77 -0.90 17.49 13.43
C ILE A 77 -1.28 17.69 14.91
N GLY A 78 -1.53 16.60 15.63
CA GLY A 78 -1.87 16.65 17.06
C GLY A 78 -0.78 17.32 17.90
N ILE A 79 0.49 16.96 17.67
CA ILE A 79 1.65 17.58 18.33
C ILE A 79 1.72 19.07 18.00
N GLY A 80 1.55 19.46 16.73
CA GLY A 80 1.57 20.86 16.31
C GLY A 80 0.48 21.70 16.99
N VAL A 81 -0.75 21.18 17.07
CA VAL A 81 -1.85 21.82 17.81
C VAL A 81 -1.54 21.91 19.29
N TRP A 82 -1.01 20.85 19.89
CA TRP A 82 -0.67 20.82 21.32
C TRP A 82 0.40 21.86 21.67
N ILE A 83 1.49 21.94 20.90
CA ILE A 83 2.55 22.95 21.08
C ILE A 83 1.96 24.36 21.00
N LYS A 84 1.15 24.64 19.95
CA LYS A 84 0.51 25.94 19.77
C LYS A 84 -0.35 26.32 20.98
N THR A 85 -1.22 25.41 21.43
CA THR A 85 -2.13 25.66 22.56
C THR A 85 -1.38 25.89 23.87
N ASN A 86 -0.28 25.17 24.10
CA ASN A 86 0.55 25.35 25.30
C ASN A 86 1.36 26.65 25.28
N ASP A 87 1.86 27.10 24.14
CA ASP A 87 2.55 28.40 24.03
C ASP A 87 1.61 29.59 24.25
N PHE A 88 0.34 29.48 23.84
CA PHE A 88 -0.68 30.48 24.19
C PHE A 88 -0.94 30.57 25.70
N ASN A 89 -0.81 29.47 26.44
CA ASN A 89 -0.96 29.48 27.89
C ASN A 89 0.22 30.14 28.61
N LYS A 90 1.44 30.06 28.06
CA LYS A 90 2.63 30.71 28.65
C LYS A 90 2.60 32.24 28.54
N LYS A 91 1.87 32.81 27.57
CA LYS A 91 1.73 34.27 27.42
C LYS A 91 0.75 34.93 28.41
N LYS A 92 0.15 34.19 29.35
CA LYS A 92 -0.81 34.71 30.35
C LYS A 92 -0.23 34.96 31.76
N ILE A 93 1.07 34.84 31.97
CA ILE A 93 1.68 35.05 33.30
C ILE A 93 2.18 36.50 33.46
N VAL A 94 1.25 37.33 34.00
CA VAL A 94 1.33 38.60 34.76
C VAL A 94 2.13 39.83 34.25
N PRO A 95 1.51 41.03 34.15
CA PRO A 95 2.18 42.27 34.48
C PRO A 95 2.11 42.53 36.00
N PHE A 96 3.27 42.63 36.63
CA PHE A 96 3.50 42.95 38.04
C PHE A 96 3.18 44.42 38.35
N SER A 97 1.91 44.83 38.34
CA SER A 97 1.57 46.24 38.62
C SER A 97 0.17 46.49 39.20
N SER A 98 -0.28 45.68 40.16
CA SER A 98 -1.49 46.00 40.95
C SER A 98 -1.31 45.88 42.47
N LEU A 99 -0.07 45.97 42.96
CA LEU A 99 0.23 46.14 44.37
C LEU A 99 0.87 47.52 44.57
N LYS A 100 0.03 48.55 44.58
CA LYS A 100 0.23 49.78 45.34
C LYS A 100 -1.07 50.54 45.46
#